data_AF-A0AAD5VZ54-F1
#
_entry.id   AF-A0AAD5VZ54-F1
#
_cell.length_a   1.000
_cell.length_b   1.000
_cell.length_c   1.000
_cell.angle_alpha   90.00
_cell.angle_beta   90.00
_cell.angle_gamma   90.00
#
_symmetry.space_group_name_H-M   'P 1'
#
loop_
_entity.id
_entity.type
_entity.pdbx_description
1 polymer ?
#
loop_
_entity_poly.entity_id
_entity_poly.type
_entity_poly.pdbx_seq_one_letter_code
_entity_poly.pdbx_strand_id
1 'polypeptide(L)'
;MMSDTMIHGEHPTNSGIRCAAILTLFVSPDKEDSNSPAMDLPPEILLEIAKMAIEESLDNESTKEAPPPLPLVLSQVCHHWRAVVCSDPSLWTRLALSPKSTTTFNVRRYLEKSRTSSIKLDIILPYKVPPRKFIEEMANIILPQYFDRFREVYVYHKQCGFGKGCPYFQLLGLGAFD
;
A
#
# COMPACT_ATOMS: atom_id res chain seq x y z
N MET A 1 -0.82 20.04 47.16
CA MET A 1 -0.02 19.93 45.91
C MET A 1 -0.62 18.82 45.09
N MET A 2 -1.59 19.18 44.25
CA MET A 2 -2.28 18.30 43.31
C MET A 2 -1.48 18.32 42.01
N SER A 3 -1.10 17.16 41.51
CA SER A 3 -0.45 17.02 40.21
C SER A 3 -1.48 16.47 39.23
N ASP A 4 -1.97 17.36 38.36
CA ASP A 4 -2.87 17.04 37.27
C ASP A 4 -2.22 16.06 36.29
N THR A 5 -2.91 14.96 36.03
CA THR A 5 -2.55 13.97 35.02
C THR A 5 -3.28 14.37 33.73
N MET A 6 -2.56 14.97 32.79
CA MET A 6 -3.05 15.24 31.44
C MET A 6 -3.28 13.92 30.69
N ILE A 7 -4.54 13.54 30.54
CA ILE A 7 -4.97 12.52 29.58
C ILE A 7 -4.94 13.18 28.20
N HIS A 8 -3.90 12.89 27.41
CA HIS A 8 -3.92 13.17 25.98
C HIS A 8 -4.98 12.28 25.33
N GLY A 9 -6.06 12.89 24.86
CA GLY A 9 -7.03 12.24 24.00
C GLY A 9 -6.35 11.86 22.69
N GLU A 10 -6.13 10.57 22.47
CA GLU A 10 -5.83 10.03 21.16
C GLU A 10 -7.06 10.25 20.28
N HIS A 11 -6.98 11.23 19.39
CA HIS A 11 -7.95 11.41 18.32
C HIS A 11 -7.72 10.26 17.32
N PRO A 12 -8.68 9.34 17.10
CA PRO A 12 -8.57 8.40 16.01
C PRO A 12 -8.49 9.19 14.69
N THR A 13 -7.42 9.01 13.94
CA THR A 13 -7.25 9.66 12.64
C THR A 13 -8.38 9.21 11.73
N ASN A 14 -9.15 10.20 11.26
CA ASN A 14 -10.41 10.05 10.54
C ASN A 14 -10.26 9.42 9.13
N SER A 15 -9.04 9.01 8.74
CA SER A 15 -8.68 8.56 7.39
C SER A 15 -8.83 7.05 7.19
N GLY A 16 -8.53 6.22 8.20
CA GLY A 16 -8.67 4.76 8.11
C GLY A 16 -10.13 4.30 7.90
N ILE A 17 -11.09 5.12 8.33
CA ILE A 17 -12.53 4.89 8.15
C ILE A 17 -12.94 5.20 6.69
N ARG A 18 -12.24 6.09 5.97
CA ARG A 18 -12.64 6.55 4.64
C ARG A 18 -12.33 5.55 3.54
N CYS A 19 -11.15 4.92 3.54
CA CYS A 19 -10.83 3.87 2.55
C CYS A 19 -11.69 2.62 2.74
N ALA A 20 -11.96 2.23 3.99
CA ALA A 20 -12.93 1.18 4.29
C ALA A 20 -14.32 1.58 3.78
N ALA A 21 -14.78 2.80 4.06
CA ALA A 21 -16.07 3.30 3.58
C ALA A 21 -16.17 3.31 2.04
N ILE A 22 -15.12 3.71 1.31
CA ILE A 22 -15.11 3.66 -0.16
C ILE A 22 -15.32 2.23 -0.65
N LEU A 23 -14.59 1.24 -0.11
CA LEU A 23 -14.79 -0.17 -0.48
C LEU A 23 -16.15 -0.72 -0.04
N THR A 24 -16.67 -0.26 1.12
CA THR A 24 -17.97 -0.69 1.65
C THR A 24 -19.14 -0.10 0.85
N LEU A 25 -18.98 1.10 0.26
CA LEU A 25 -19.97 1.70 -0.65
C LEU A 25 -20.07 0.94 -1.99
N PHE A 26 -19.06 0.15 -2.36
CA PHE A 26 -19.05 -0.61 -3.62
C PHE A 26 -19.48 -2.07 -3.48
N VAL A 27 -19.38 -2.64 -2.28
CA VAL A 27 -19.82 -4.02 -1.99
C VAL A 27 -21.12 -3.93 -1.19
N SER A 28 -22.23 -3.61 -1.84
CA SER A 28 -23.56 -3.73 -1.23
C SER A 28 -24.04 -5.18 -1.40
N PRO A 29 -24.24 -5.95 -0.31
CA PRO A 29 -24.57 -7.38 -0.42
C PRO A 29 -26.02 -7.67 -0.84
N ASP A 30 -26.91 -6.67 -0.88
CA ASP A 30 -28.34 -6.89 -1.08
C ASP A 30 -28.95 -5.94 -2.12
N LYS A 31 -28.97 -6.35 -3.39
CA LYS A 31 -30.09 -6.20 -4.36
C LYS A 31 -29.62 -6.49 -5.79
N GLU A 32 -30.19 -7.53 -6.37
CA GLU A 32 -30.22 -7.75 -7.82
C GLU A 32 -30.99 -6.59 -8.49
N ASP A 33 -30.50 -6.15 -9.65
CA ASP A 33 -31.17 -5.28 -10.63
C ASP A 33 -31.18 -3.75 -10.45
N SER A 34 -30.22 -3.17 -9.71
CA SER A 34 -29.91 -1.74 -9.86
C SER A 34 -28.46 -1.59 -10.30
N ASN A 35 -28.22 -0.99 -11.48
CA ASN A 35 -26.89 -0.57 -11.91
C ASN A 35 -26.19 0.12 -10.74
N SER A 36 -25.10 -0.48 -10.27
CA SER A 36 -24.29 0.12 -9.23
C SER A 36 -23.77 1.46 -9.77
N PRO A 37 -23.89 2.58 -9.03
CA PRO A 37 -23.39 3.88 -9.47
C PRO A 37 -21.89 3.86 -9.80
N ALA A 38 -21.15 2.85 -9.30
CA ALA A 38 -19.76 2.58 -9.66
C ALA A 38 -19.53 2.26 -11.14
N MET A 39 -20.55 1.75 -11.84
CA MET A 39 -20.51 1.39 -13.26
C MET A 39 -20.81 2.57 -14.18
N ASP A 40 -21.53 3.57 -13.68
CA ASP A 40 -21.97 4.73 -14.47
C ASP A 40 -20.96 5.90 -14.43
N LEU A 41 -19.91 5.78 -13.60
CA LEU A 41 -18.87 6.78 -13.54
C LEU A 41 -17.99 6.73 -14.81
N PRO A 42 -17.71 7.90 -15.43
CA PRO A 42 -16.72 7.99 -16.49
C PRO A 42 -15.36 7.45 -16.03
N PRO A 43 -14.57 6.81 -16.92
CA PRO A 43 -13.30 6.21 -16.57
C PRO A 43 -12.31 7.22 -15.98
N GLU A 44 -12.39 8.50 -16.36
CA GLU A 44 -11.56 9.57 -15.82
C GLU A 44 -11.82 9.80 -14.33
N ILE A 45 -13.10 9.80 -13.93
CA ILE A 45 -13.49 10.01 -12.54
C ILE A 45 -13.07 8.81 -11.69
N LEU A 46 -13.24 7.59 -12.20
CA LEU A 46 -12.76 6.37 -11.53
C LEU A 46 -11.24 6.38 -11.34
N LEU A 47 -10.51 6.83 -12.35
CA LEU A 47 -9.06 6.95 -12.28
C LEU A 47 -8.62 7.94 -11.21
N GLU A 48 -9.26 9.11 -11.13
CA GLU A 48 -8.96 10.10 -10.11
C GLU A 48 -9.30 9.60 -8.70
N ILE A 49 -10.43 8.93 -8.51
CA ILE A 49 -10.76 8.28 -7.22
C ILE A 49 -9.69 7.23 -6.87
N ALA A 50 -9.26 6.42 -7.83
CA ALA A 50 -8.22 5.42 -7.59
C ALA A 50 -6.90 6.06 -7.16
N LYS A 51 -6.46 7.15 -7.82
CA LYS A 51 -5.25 7.89 -7.44
C LYS A 51 -5.35 8.43 -6.02
N MET A 52 -6.44 9.13 -5.69
CA MET A 52 -6.66 9.70 -4.36
C MET A 52 -6.67 8.61 -3.27
N ALA A 53 -7.36 7.49 -3.52
CA ALA A 53 -7.42 6.39 -2.57
C ALA A 53 -6.04 5.74 -2.35
N ILE A 54 -5.25 5.59 -3.42
CA ILE A 54 -3.87 5.06 -3.33
C ILE A 54 -3.01 6.02 -2.52
N GLU A 55 -3.01 7.32 -2.84
CA GLU A 55 -2.23 8.33 -2.13
C GLU A 55 -2.59 8.38 -0.64
N GLU A 56 -3.88 8.44 -0.31
CA GLU A 56 -4.35 8.42 1.09
C GLU A 56 -3.96 7.13 1.83
N SER A 57 -3.94 5.97 1.14
CA SER A 57 -3.53 4.70 1.76
C SER A 57 -2.06 4.67 2.15
N LEU A 58 -1.22 5.44 1.45
CA LEU A 58 0.22 5.48 1.66
C LEU A 58 0.63 6.43 2.78
N ASP A 59 -0.16 7.46 3.05
CA ASP A 59 0.09 8.38 4.18
C ASP A 59 -0.35 7.77 5.53
N ASN A 60 -1.17 6.71 5.48
CA ASN A 60 -1.69 6.03 6.66
C ASN A 60 -0.72 4.95 7.20
N GLU A 61 0.48 5.40 7.62
CA GLU A 61 1.52 4.61 8.30
C GLU A 61 1.07 3.99 9.65
N SER A 62 -0.11 4.35 10.15
CA SER A 62 -0.60 3.98 11.47
C SER A 62 -1.11 2.53 11.58
N THR A 63 -1.27 1.80 10.48
CA THR A 63 -1.87 0.46 10.53
C THR A 63 -0.87 -0.63 10.93
N LYS A 64 -1.36 -1.65 11.66
CA LYS A 64 -0.49 -2.71 12.21
C LYS A 64 0.08 -3.64 11.13
N GLU A 65 -0.40 -3.57 9.90
CA GLU A 65 -0.04 -4.47 8.80
C GLU A 65 -0.09 -3.67 7.50
N ALA A 66 0.87 -3.86 6.59
CA ALA A 66 0.81 -3.22 5.29
C ALA A 66 -0.44 -3.75 4.56
N PRO A 67 -1.38 -2.87 4.18
CA PRO A 67 -2.57 -3.31 3.45
C PRO A 67 -2.16 -3.99 2.14
N PRO A 68 -3.01 -4.86 1.57
CA PRO A 68 -2.78 -5.35 0.21
C PRO A 68 -2.62 -4.16 -0.74
N PRO A 69 -1.77 -4.26 -1.79
CA PRO A 69 -1.58 -3.16 -2.72
C PRO A 69 -2.92 -2.67 -3.26
N LEU A 70 -3.29 -1.43 -2.95
CA LEU A 70 -4.63 -0.92 -3.25
C LEU A 70 -5.02 -1.02 -4.73
N PRO A 71 -4.13 -0.83 -5.72
CA PRO A 71 -4.45 -1.09 -7.12
C PRO A 71 -4.95 -2.52 -7.39
N LEU A 72 -4.40 -3.52 -6.69
CA LEU A 72 -4.88 -4.89 -6.79
C LEU A 72 -6.30 -5.02 -6.23
N VAL A 73 -6.59 -4.39 -5.10
CA VAL A 73 -7.94 -4.39 -4.49
C VAL A 73 -8.95 -3.72 -5.41
N LEU A 74 -8.62 -2.52 -5.91
CA LEU A 74 -9.47 -1.77 -6.82
C LEU A 74 -9.74 -2.54 -8.13
N SER A 75 -8.74 -3.28 -8.62
CA SER A 75 -8.91 -4.15 -9.81
C SER A 75 -9.86 -5.34 -9.62
N GLN A 76 -10.32 -5.60 -8.39
CA GLN A 76 -11.27 -6.66 -8.06
C GLN A 76 -12.68 -6.17 -7.74
N VAL A 77 -12.94 -4.86 -7.76
CA VAL A 77 -14.27 -4.29 -7.46
C VAL A 77 -15.30 -4.72 -8.52
N CYS A 78 -15.05 -4.38 -9.78
CA CYS A 78 -15.86 -4.83 -10.92
C CYS A 78 -15.04 -4.80 -12.23
N HIS A 79 -15.65 -5.22 -13.35
CA HIS A 79 -14.98 -5.21 -14.65
C HIS A 79 -14.57 -3.81 -15.12
N HIS A 80 -15.39 -2.78 -14.84
CA HIS A 80 -15.12 -1.39 -15.24
C HIS A 80 -13.91 -0.81 -14.49
N TRP A 81 -13.90 -0.94 -13.15
CA TRP A 81 -12.74 -0.57 -12.31
C TRP A 81 -11.47 -1.33 -12.71
N ARG A 82 -11.59 -2.63 -12.98
CA ARG A 82 -10.45 -3.41 -13.46
C ARG A 82 -9.89 -2.86 -14.76
N ALA A 83 -10.73 -2.50 -15.72
CA ALA A 83 -10.31 -1.95 -16.99
C ALA A 83 -9.56 -0.63 -16.81
N VAL A 84 -10.12 0.29 -16.02
CA VAL A 84 -9.52 1.61 -15.73
C VAL A 84 -8.20 1.47 -14.96
N VAL A 85 -8.19 0.71 -13.86
CA VAL A 85 -6.99 0.58 -13.02
C VAL A 85 -5.87 -0.17 -13.76
N CYS A 86 -6.20 -1.15 -14.60
CA CYS A 86 -5.20 -1.86 -15.39
C CYS A 86 -4.70 -1.10 -16.63
N SER A 87 -5.44 -0.09 -17.10
CA SER A 87 -5.07 0.67 -18.29
C SER A 87 -4.02 1.75 -17.98
N ASP A 88 -3.99 2.26 -16.75
CA ASP A 88 -3.04 3.28 -16.30
C ASP A 88 -1.88 2.69 -15.46
N PRO A 89 -0.65 2.58 -16.03
CA PRO A 89 0.53 2.12 -15.32
C PRO A 89 0.97 3.03 -14.16
N SER A 90 0.55 4.31 -14.12
CA SER A 90 0.97 5.26 -13.09
C SER A 90 0.47 4.85 -11.70
N LEU A 91 -0.65 4.11 -11.63
CA LEU A 91 -1.21 3.55 -10.40
C LEU A 91 -0.36 2.41 -9.82
N TRP A 92 0.56 1.86 -10.60
CA TRP A 92 1.37 0.70 -10.26
C TRP A 92 2.83 1.09 -9.96
N THR A 93 3.07 2.35 -9.60
CA THR A 93 4.44 2.88 -9.41
C THR A 93 4.93 2.81 -7.97
N ARG A 94 4.10 2.41 -7.00
CA ARG A 94 4.50 2.36 -5.58
C ARG A 94 4.15 1.02 -4.95
N LEU A 95 5.17 0.19 -4.75
CA LEU A 95 5.03 -1.17 -4.26
C LEU A 95 5.42 -1.27 -2.79
N ALA A 96 4.44 -1.55 -1.92
CA ALA A 96 4.69 -1.84 -0.51
C ALA A 96 4.81 -3.35 -0.28
N LEU A 97 5.93 -3.78 0.33
CA LEU A 97 6.25 -5.17 0.64
C LEU A 97 6.23 -5.41 2.15
N SER A 98 5.50 -6.43 2.59
CA SER A 98 5.43 -6.89 3.98
C SER A 98 5.41 -8.41 4.00
N PRO A 99 6.20 -9.07 4.88
CA PRO A 99 6.23 -10.54 4.97
C PRO A 99 4.88 -11.19 5.24
N LYS A 100 3.91 -10.45 5.81
CA LYS A 100 2.60 -11.00 6.17
C LYS A 100 1.56 -10.90 5.05
N SER A 101 1.63 -9.84 4.25
CA SER A 101 0.57 -9.49 3.29
C SER A 101 1.02 -9.58 1.84
N THR A 102 2.33 -9.69 1.61
CA THR A 102 2.91 -9.74 0.27
C THR A 102 3.21 -11.18 -0.13
N THR A 103 2.61 -11.61 -1.24
CA THR A 103 2.96 -12.85 -1.93
C THR A 103 3.79 -12.55 -3.18
N THR A 104 4.63 -13.49 -3.57
CA THR A 104 5.44 -13.43 -4.81
C THR A 104 4.57 -13.23 -6.06
N PHE A 105 3.38 -13.84 -6.09
CA PHE A 105 2.39 -13.68 -7.14
C PHE A 105 1.88 -12.24 -7.26
N ASN A 106 1.53 -11.61 -6.12
CA ASN A 106 1.04 -10.23 -6.11
C ASN A 106 2.14 -9.25 -6.57
N VAL A 107 3.39 -9.48 -6.14
CA VAL A 107 4.55 -8.68 -6.58
C VAL A 107 4.70 -8.78 -8.10
N ARG A 108 4.78 -9.99 -8.65
CA ARG A 108 4.93 -10.17 -10.11
C ARG A 108 3.80 -9.48 -10.87
N ARG A 109 2.55 -9.70 -10.47
CA ARG A 109 1.39 -9.08 -11.13
C ARG A 109 1.44 -7.56 -11.07
N TYR A 110 1.90 -7.00 -9.97
CA TYR A 110 2.07 -5.55 -9.81
C TYR A 110 3.18 -5.01 -10.74
N LEU A 111 4.31 -5.71 -10.83
CA LEU A 111 5.43 -5.36 -11.71
C LEU A 111 5.09 -5.47 -13.20
N GLU A 112 4.28 -6.45 -13.59
CA GLU A 112 3.76 -6.58 -14.96
C GLU A 112 2.86 -5.40 -15.33
N LYS A 113 1.99 -4.96 -14.40
CA LYS A 113 1.03 -3.87 -14.66
C LYS A 113 1.67 -2.49 -14.72
N SER A 114 2.79 -2.30 -14.04
CA SER A 114 3.57 -1.07 -14.12
C SER A 114 4.37 -0.91 -15.41
N ARG A 115 4.43 -1.95 -16.26
CA ARG A 115 5.04 -1.93 -17.61
C ARG A 115 6.48 -1.42 -17.59
N THR A 116 6.73 -0.21 -18.08
CA THR A 116 8.05 0.45 -18.13
C THR A 116 8.16 1.61 -17.14
N SER A 117 7.11 1.87 -16.36
CA SER A 117 7.12 2.94 -15.37
C SER A 117 8.17 2.66 -14.29
N SER A 118 8.81 3.74 -13.84
CA SER A 118 9.69 3.72 -12.67
C SER A 118 8.91 3.39 -11.41
N ILE A 119 9.52 2.62 -10.51
CA ILE A 119 8.89 2.08 -9.32
C ILE A 119 9.61 2.61 -8.07
N LYS A 120 8.82 3.06 -7.10
CA LYS A 120 9.21 3.30 -5.72
C LYS A 120 8.86 2.06 -4.91
N LEU A 121 9.84 1.50 -4.20
CA LEU A 121 9.70 0.28 -3.42
C LEU A 121 9.78 0.60 -1.93
N ASP A 122 8.70 0.29 -1.21
CA ASP A 122 8.61 0.45 0.24
C ASP A 122 8.64 -0.93 0.89
N ILE A 123 9.70 -1.27 1.62
CA ILE A 123 9.86 -2.54 2.32
C ILE A 123 9.56 -2.33 3.80
N ILE A 124 8.45 -2.89 4.28
CA ILE A 124 8.00 -2.80 5.66
C ILE A 124 8.36 -4.10 6.40
N LEU A 125 9.38 -4.02 7.23
CA LEU A 125 9.89 -5.14 8.01
C LEU A 125 9.24 -5.17 9.40
N PRO A 126 8.58 -6.28 9.79
CA PRO A 126 8.13 -6.48 11.16
C PRO A 126 9.34 -6.76 12.05
N TYR A 127 9.34 -6.18 13.25
CA TYR A 127 10.43 -6.30 14.23
C TYR A 127 10.82 -7.76 14.57
N LYS A 128 9.91 -8.72 14.42
CA LYS A 128 10.10 -10.12 14.83
C LYS A 128 10.56 -11.08 13.72
N VAL A 129 10.60 -10.66 12.45
CA VAL A 129 10.99 -11.55 11.36
C VAL A 129 12.44 -11.27 10.98
N PRO A 130 13.34 -12.28 10.99
CA PRO A 130 14.67 -12.14 10.44
C PRO A 130 14.54 -11.66 8.99
N PRO A 131 14.97 -10.43 8.65
CA PRO A 131 14.68 -9.82 7.36
C PRO A 131 15.22 -10.64 6.18
N ARG A 132 16.25 -11.44 6.44
CA ARG A 132 17.08 -12.08 5.44
C ARG A 132 16.30 -12.98 4.47
N LYS A 133 15.51 -13.94 4.94
CA LYS A 133 14.79 -14.87 4.03
C LYS A 133 13.78 -14.14 3.14
N PHE A 134 13.03 -13.20 3.72
CA PHE A 134 12.04 -12.42 2.97
C PHE A 134 12.71 -11.51 1.94
N ILE A 135 13.77 -10.80 2.34
CA ILE A 135 14.53 -9.94 1.44
C ILE A 135 15.17 -10.77 0.32
N GLU A 136 15.77 -11.91 0.62
CA GLU A 136 16.36 -12.81 -0.38
C GLU A 136 15.31 -13.31 -1.38
N GLU A 137 14.13 -13.73 -0.91
CA GLU A 137 13.03 -14.19 -1.78
C GLU A 137 12.51 -13.07 -2.68
N MET A 138 12.26 -11.89 -2.12
CA MET A 138 11.82 -10.73 -2.90
C MET A 138 12.89 -10.27 -3.88
N ALA A 139 14.17 -10.24 -3.45
CA ALA A 139 15.30 -9.88 -4.30
C ALA A 139 15.43 -10.83 -5.51
N ASN A 140 15.24 -12.13 -5.31
CA ASN A 140 15.27 -13.11 -6.40
C ASN A 140 14.18 -12.90 -7.46
N ILE A 141 13.06 -12.27 -7.09
CA ILE A 141 11.96 -11.95 -8.03
C ILE A 141 12.20 -10.59 -8.68
N ILE A 142 12.64 -9.63 -7.89
CA ILE A 142 12.68 -8.22 -8.25
C ILE A 142 13.95 -7.89 -9.05
N LEU A 143 15.12 -8.33 -8.58
CA LEU A 143 16.41 -7.90 -9.13
C LEU A 143 16.65 -8.38 -10.57
N PRO A 144 16.37 -9.65 -10.96
CA PRO A 144 16.78 -10.12 -12.28
C PRO A 144 16.03 -9.46 -13.45
N GLN A 145 14.80 -8.99 -13.23
CA GLN A 145 13.89 -8.58 -14.30
C GLN A 145 13.48 -7.11 -14.24
N TYR A 146 13.59 -6.48 -13.07
CA TYR A 146 12.97 -5.17 -12.85
C TYR A 146 13.91 -4.18 -12.17
N PHE A 147 15.17 -4.57 -11.90
CA PHE A 147 16.12 -3.74 -11.14
C PHE A 147 16.30 -2.33 -11.72
N ASP A 148 16.39 -2.23 -13.04
CA ASP A 148 16.53 -0.98 -13.80
C ASP A 148 15.36 0.01 -13.61
N ARG A 149 14.22 -0.50 -13.14
CA ARG A 149 13.00 0.29 -12.95
C ARG A 149 12.87 0.86 -11.54
N PHE A 150 13.65 0.39 -10.57
CA PHE A 150 13.60 0.92 -9.20
C PHE A 150 14.39 2.21 -9.11
N ARG A 151 13.72 3.30 -8.70
CA ARG A 151 14.36 4.61 -8.50
C ARG A 151 14.61 4.91 -7.04
N GLU A 152 13.71 4.42 -6.18
CA GLU A 152 13.75 4.67 -4.76
C GLU A 152 13.41 3.37 -4.04
N VAL A 153 14.23 2.99 -3.06
CA VAL A 153 13.99 1.83 -2.20
C VAL A 153 14.07 2.31 -0.76
N TYR A 154 12.96 2.20 -0.04
CA TYR A 154 12.86 2.55 1.36
C TYR A 154 12.68 1.28 2.18
N VAL A 155 13.41 1.18 3.29
CA VAL A 155 13.29 0.07 4.22
C VAL A 155 12.86 0.62 5.58
N TYR A 156 11.65 0.25 5.98
CA TYR A 156 11.03 0.67 7.22
C TYR A 156 11.04 -0.47 8.23
N HIS A 157 11.49 -0.20 9.44
CA HIS A 157 11.25 -1.08 10.58
C HIS A 157 10.00 -0.62 11.30
N LYS A 158 9.02 -1.52 11.39
CA LYS A 158 7.79 -1.23 12.13
C LYS A 158 8.12 -1.12 13.62
N GLN A 159 8.13 0.11 14.14
CA GLN A 159 8.33 0.35 15.58
C GLN A 159 7.25 -0.41 16.36
N CYS A 160 7.69 -1.19 17.35
CA CYS A 160 6.78 -1.68 18.39
C CYS A 160 6.14 -0.45 19.05
N GLY A 161 4.81 -0.41 19.13
CA GLY A 161 4.06 0.73 19.65
C GLY A 161 4.67 1.27 20.94
N PHE A 162 4.89 2.59 20.93
CA PHE A 162 5.27 3.48 22.03
C PHE A 162 5.58 2.82 23.38
N GLY A 163 6.88 2.61 23.60
CA GLY A 163 7.52 2.52 24.91
C GLY A 163 8.99 2.91 24.72
N LYS A 164 9.36 4.09 25.21
CA LYS A 164 10.65 4.79 25.00
C LYS A 164 11.86 3.86 24.85
N GLY A 165 12.60 3.99 23.74
CA GLY A 165 13.97 3.47 23.61
C GLY A 165 14.21 2.44 22.51
N CYS A 166 13.83 2.71 21.25
CA CYS A 166 14.28 1.86 20.13
C CYS A 166 15.48 2.50 19.41
N PRO A 167 16.72 1.99 19.60
CA PRO A 167 17.95 2.62 19.11
C PRO A 167 18.25 2.34 17.61
N TYR A 168 17.31 1.77 16.86
CA TYR A 168 17.57 1.19 15.53
C TYR A 168 17.08 2.02 14.34
N PHE A 169 16.84 3.32 14.53
CA PHE A 169 16.60 4.24 13.41
C PHE A 169 17.92 4.57 12.71
N GLN A 170 18.48 3.60 11.99
CA GLN A 170 19.49 3.84 10.98
C GLN A 170 18.81 3.66 9.63
N LEU A 171 18.52 4.78 8.97
CA LEU A 171 18.22 4.83 7.55
C LEU A 171 19.34 4.09 6.82
N LEU A 172 19.09 2.85 6.42
CA LEU A 172 19.82 2.24 5.32
C LEU A 172 19.30 2.93 4.06
N GLY A 173 19.78 4.16 3.85
CA GLY A 173 19.80 4.75 2.53
C GLY A 173 20.68 3.85 1.70
N LEU A 174 20.06 2.95 0.92
CA LEU A 174 20.73 2.38 -0.23
C LEU A 174 21.03 3.60 -1.11
N GLY A 175 22.29 4.03 -1.08
CA GLY A 175 22.79 5.09 -1.94
C GLY A 175 22.38 4.82 -3.38
N ALA A 176 22.14 5.89 -4.12
CA ALA A 176 21.87 5.85 -5.55
C ALA A 176 22.75 4.78 -6.19
N PHE A 177 22.11 3.75 -6.74
CA PHE A 177 22.79 2.76 -7.56
C PHE A 177 23.13 3.47 -8.88
N ASP A 178 24.33 4.06 -8.92
CA ASP A 178 25.01 4.46 -10.16
C ASP A 178 25.45 3.23 -10.96
#